data_AF-A0AA97BTY2-F1
#
_entry.id   AF-A0AA97BTY2-F1
#
_cell.length_a   1.000
_cell.length_b   1.000
_cell.length_c   1.000
_cell.angle_alpha   90.00
_cell.angle_beta   90.00
_cell.angle_gamma   90.00
#
_symmetry.space_group_name_H-M   'P 1'
#
loop_
_entity.id
_entity.type
_entity.pdbx_description
1 polymer ?
#
loop_
_entity_poly.entity_id
_entity_poly.type
_entity_poly.pdbx_seq_one_letter_code
_entity_poly.pdbx_strand_id
1 'polypeptide(L)' 'MQGTNWVKVSEQYPNNCEFILFCAGGKTRAGWMLILGGEFYDIKSGKWFDETEVSHWCNLPLPPMPEGE' A
#
# COMPACT_ATOMS: atom_id res chain seq x y z
N MET A 1 -10.48 40.74 7.94
CA MET A 1 -10.46 39.27 8.09
C MET A 1 -9.44 38.73 7.11
N GLN A 2 -8.27 38.32 7.59
CA GLN A 2 -7.18 37.79 6.77
C GLN A 2 -7.44 36.28 6.63
N GLY A 3 -7.96 35.86 5.47
CA GLY A 3 -8.32 34.47 5.21
C GLY A 3 -7.07 33.61 5.16
N THR A 4 -6.93 32.70 6.12
CA THR A 4 -5.94 31.63 6.07
C THR A 4 -6.22 30.79 4.82
N ASN A 5 -5.36 30.89 3.81
CA ASN A 5 -5.40 30.02 2.65
C ASN A 5 -4.99 28.60 3.09
N TRP A 6 -5.98 27.80 3.47
CA TRP A 6 -5.80 26.35 3.57
C TRP A 6 -5.60 25.85 2.14
N VAL A 7 -4.34 25.62 1.77
CA VAL A 7 -4.03 24.90 0.53
C VAL A 7 -4.67 23.52 0.69
N LYS A 8 -5.70 23.23 -0.11
CA LYS A 8 -6.32 21.92 -0.19
C LYS A 8 -5.20 20.93 -0.55
N VAL A 9 -4.77 20.12 0.41
CA VAL A 9 -3.86 19.01 0.16
C VAL A 9 -4.54 18.16 -0.89
N SER A 10 -3.83 17.95 -2.00
CA SER A 10 -4.27 17.14 -3.12
C SER A 10 -4.88 15.82 -2.63
N GLU A 11 -6.15 15.57 -2.96
CA GLU A 11 -6.80 14.25 -2.78
C GLU A 11 -6.30 13.22 -3.81
N GLN A 12 -5.38 13.62 -4.68
CA GLN A 12 -4.79 12.74 -5.68
C GLN A 12 -3.90 11.72 -4.97
N TYR A 13 -4.34 10.47 -4.99
CA TYR A 13 -3.51 9.33 -4.62
C TYR A 13 -2.18 9.40 -5.38
N PRO A 14 -1.06 8.99 -4.77
CA PRO A 14 0.22 8.97 -5.46
C PRO A 14 0.05 8.23 -6.80
N ASN A 15 0.37 8.88 -7.93
CA ASN A 15 0.17 8.31 -9.27
C ASN A 15 0.98 7.02 -9.52
N ASN A 16 1.81 6.59 -8.55
CA ASN A 16 2.72 5.45 -8.63
C ASN A 16 2.61 4.53 -7.41
N CYS A 17 1.40 4.37 -6.85
CA CYS A 17 1.16 3.38 -5.79
C CYS A 17 0.05 2.40 -6.13
N GLU A 18 0.26 1.13 -5.77
CA GLU A 18 -0.75 0.07 -5.90
C GLU A 18 -1.21 -0.38 -4.52
N PHE A 19 -2.52 -0.59 -4.37
CA PHE A 19 -3.07 -1.18 -3.17
C PHE A 19 -2.97 -2.71 -3.25
N ILE A 20 -2.25 -3.30 -2.31
CA ILE A 20 -1.83 -4.70 -2.36
C ILE A 20 -1.96 -5.38 -1.00
N LEU A 21 -1.92 -6.71 -1.02
CA LEU A 21 -1.60 -7.53 0.15
C LEU A 21 -0.12 -7.89 0.10
N PHE A 22 0.57 -7.78 1.24
CA PHE A 22 1.98 -8.15 1.34
C PHE A 22 2.30 -8.85 2.66
N CYS A 23 3.33 -9.69 2.66
CA CYS A 23 3.81 -10.39 3.84
C CYS A 23 5.13 -9.82 4.31
N ALA A 24 5.18 -9.33 5.55
CA ALA A 24 6.38 -8.81 6.18
C ALA A 24 6.48 -9.29 7.63
N GLY A 25 7.62 -9.87 8.00
CA GLY A 25 7.86 -10.45 9.32
C GLY A 25 6.89 -11.59 9.67
N GLY A 26 6.54 -12.42 8.69
CA GLY A 26 5.63 -13.56 8.87
C GLY A 26 4.15 -13.19 9.07
N LYS A 27 3.76 -11.94 8.78
CA LYS A 27 2.39 -11.46 8.90
C LYS A 27 1.90 -10.88 7.57
N THR A 28 0.69 -11.26 7.18
CA THR A 28 -0.02 -10.67 6.05
C THR A 28 -0.59 -9.30 6.43
N ARG A 29 -0.40 -8.34 5.54
CA ARG A 29 -0.74 -6.92 5.72
C ARG A 29 -1.44 -6.42 4.46
N ALA A 30 -2.30 -5.43 4.62
CA ALA A 30 -2.89 -4.66 3.52
C ALA A 30 -2.22 -3.30 3.47
N GLY A 31 -1.90 -2.82 2.28
CA GLY A 31 -1.03 -1.66 2.16
C GLY A 31 -0.89 -1.08 0.77
N TRP A 32 -0.04 -0.07 0.68
CA TRP A 32 0.34 0.55 -0.57
C TRP A 32 1.78 0.20 -0.89
N MET A 33 2.04 -0.24 -2.11
CA MET A 33 3.38 -0.40 -2.65
C MET A 33 3.70 0.78 -3.56
N LEU A 34 4.86 1.41 -3.36
CA LEU A 34 5.38 2.42 -4.29
C LEU A 34 6.10 1.72 -5.45
N ILE A 35 5.53 1.82 -6.66
CA ILE A 35 5.98 1.09 -7.87
C ILE A 35 7.46 1.39 -8.22
N LEU A 36 7.94 2.59 -7.90
CA LEU A 36 9.29 3.04 -8.24
C LEU A 36 10.31 2.85 -7.10
N GLY A 37 9.86 2.53 -5.88
CA GLY A 37 10.70 2.58 -4.68
C GLY A 37 10.90 1.24 -3.97
N GLY A 38 10.09 0.21 -4.28
CA GLY A 38 10.13 -1.04 -3.52
C GLY A 38 9.76 -0.85 -2.04
N GLU A 39 9.04 0.23 -1.72
CA GLU A 39 8.61 0.58 -0.37
C GLU A 39 7.14 0.18 -0.18
N PHE A 40 6.84 -0.37 0.99
CA PHE A 40 5.52 -0.92 1.33
C PHE A 40 4.98 -0.25 2.59
N TYR A 41 3.79 0.31 2.51
CA TYR A 41 3.12 0.98 3.63
C TYR A 41 1.96 0.16 4.16
N ASP A 42 2.01 -0.28 5.42
CA ASP A 42 0.90 -0.97 6.09
C ASP A 42 -0.12 0.04 6.61
N ILE A 43 -1.35 0.01 6.08
CA ILE A 43 -2.42 0.93 6.49
C ILE A 43 -2.84 0.75 7.95
N LYS A 44 -2.68 -0.46 8.50
CA LYS A 44 -3.16 -0.78 9.85
C LYS A 44 -2.17 -0.32 10.92
N SER A 45 -0.88 -0.51 10.66
CA SER A 45 0.16 -0.12 11.62
C SER A 45 0.76 1.25 11.35
N GLY A 46 0.53 1.84 10.17
CA GLY A 46 1.17 3.08 9.75
C GLY A 46 2.69 2.95 9.56
N LYS A 47 3.20 1.72 9.43
CA LYS A 47 4.62 1.42 9.29
C LYS A 47 5.00 1.22 7.81
N TRP A 48 6.18 1.75 7.46
CA TRP A 48 6.87 1.47 6.20
C TRP A 48 7.79 0.25 6.32
N PHE A 49 7.89 -0.51 5.24
CA PHE A 49 8.76 -1.66 5.08
C PHE A 49 9.52 -1.54 3.76
N ASP A 50 10.79 -1.92 3.78
CA ASP A 50 11.60 -2.04 2.58
C ASP A 50 11.34 -3.39 1.88
N GLU A 51 11.62 -3.50 0.59
CA GLU A 51 11.48 -4.74 -0.18
C GLU A 51 12.20 -5.93 0.47
N THR A 52 13.35 -5.69 1.13
CA THR A 52 14.10 -6.75 1.85
C THR A 52 13.37 -7.32 3.07
N GLU A 53 12.41 -6.60 3.64
CA GLU A 53 11.56 -7.06 4.74
C GLU A 53 10.29 -7.77 4.24
N VAL A 54 9.99 -7.66 2.95
CA VAL A 54 8.78 -8.20 2.32
C VAL A 54 9.09 -9.47 1.55
N SER A 55 8.45 -10.57 1.95
CA SER A 55 8.72 -11.87 1.34
C SER A 55 7.91 -12.13 0.07
N HIS A 56 6.72 -11.53 -0.05
CA HIS A 56 5.81 -11.69 -1.18
C HIS A 56 4.67 -10.67 -1.09
N TRP A 57 4.10 -10.33 -2.26
CA TRP A 57 2.93 -9.48 -2.39
C TRP A 57 1.99 -9.95 -3.49
N CYS A 58 0.74 -9.48 -3.45
CA CYS A 58 -0.30 -9.79 -4.41
C CYS A 58 -1.19 -8.55 -4.63
N ASN A 59 -1.50 -8.29 -5.89
CA ASN A 59 -2.39 -7.19 -6.27
C ASN A 59 -3.84 -7.52 -5.93
N LEU A 60 -4.60 -6.49 -5.59
CA LEU A 60 -6.04 -6.60 -5.35
C LEU A 60 -6.85 -6.10 -6.55
N PRO A 61 -8.01 -6.71 -6.86
CA PRO A 61 -8.62 -7.83 -6.16
C PRO A 61 -7.86 -9.14 -6.37
N LEU A 62 -7.93 -10.04 -5.38
CA LEU A 62 -7.31 -11.36 -5.49
C LEU A 62 -7.90 -12.12 -6.70
N PRO A 63 -7.08 -12.94 -7.39
CA PRO A 63 -7.62 -13.82 -8.41
C PRO A 63 -8.74 -14.69 -7.83
N PRO A 64 -9.75 -15.05 -8.64
CA PRO A 64 -10.81 -15.94 -8.19
C PRO A 64 -10.19 -17.21 -7.62
N MET A 65 -10.65 -17.60 -6.44
CA MET A 65 -10.18 -18.83 -5.81
C MET A 65 -10.45 -19.98 -6.79
N PRO A 66 -9.44 -20.76 -7.19
CA PRO A 66 -9.69 -21.93 -8.02
C PRO A 66 -10.66 -22.83 -7.25
N GLU A 67 -11.78 -23.18 -7.89
CA GLU A 67 -12.68 -24.21 -7.37
C GLU A 67 -11.84 -25.48 -7.25
N GLY A 68 -11.54 -25.89 -6.01
CA GLY A 68 -10.83 -27.13 -5.75
C GLY A 68 -11.64 -28.32 -6.26
N GLU A 69 -10.97 -29.32 -6.82
CA GLU A 69 -11.56 -30.62 -7.13
C GLU A 69 -12.20 -31.29 -5.89
#